data_AF-A0A093QPG7-F1
#
_entry.id   AF-A0A093QPG7-F1
#
_cell.length_a   1.000
_cell.length_b   1.000
_cell.length_c   1.000
_cell.angle_alpha   90.00
_cell.angle_beta   90.00
_cell.angle_gamma   90.00
#
_symmetry.space_group_name_H-M   'P 1'
#
loop_
_entity.id
_entity.type
_entity.pdbx_description
1 polymer ?
#
loop_
_entity_poly.entity_id
_entity_poly.type
_entity_poly.pdbx_seq_one_letter_code
_entity_poly.pdbx_strand_id
1 'polypeptide(L)'
;RKTECDIRMRLPWVSNEHCKIEINENKEAVLTNLSTVNPTQLNGVCFEQPVPLKHGDVLTIIDRSFRFEYPLQSTPKKRRSRSPKDETLQVI
;
A
#
# COMPACT_ATOMS: atom_id res chain seq x y z
N ARG A 1 -12.44 1.86 -14.30
CA ARG A 1 -13.89 1.52 -14.29
C ARG A 1 -14.23 0.29 -15.12
N LYS A 2 -13.48 -0.03 -16.17
CA LYS A 2 -13.82 -1.19 -17.00
C LYS A 2 -13.63 -2.51 -16.25
N THR A 3 -14.15 -3.59 -16.81
CA THR A 3 -14.17 -4.93 -16.19
C THR A 3 -12.80 -5.58 -16.13
N GLU A 4 -11.88 -5.20 -17.02
CA GLU A 4 -10.50 -5.68 -17.04
C GLU A 4 -9.62 -5.09 -15.94
N CYS A 5 -10.03 -4.01 -15.28
CA CYS A 5 -9.25 -3.45 -14.16
C CYS A 5 -9.34 -4.38 -12.95
N ASP A 6 -8.19 -4.71 -12.35
CA ASP A 6 -8.11 -5.52 -11.13
C ASP A 6 -8.87 -4.88 -9.97
N ILE A 7 -8.74 -3.56 -9.82
CA ILE A 7 -9.47 -2.76 -8.83
C ILE A 7 -10.46 -1.84 -9.55
N ARG A 8 -11.75 -2.04 -9.26
CA ARG A 8 -12.85 -1.27 -9.87
C ARG A 8 -13.38 -0.22 -8.90
N MET A 9 -13.23 1.05 -9.28
CA MET A 9 -13.78 2.19 -8.54
C MET A 9 -15.00 2.77 -9.26
N ARG A 10 -16.17 2.77 -8.60
CA ARG A 10 -17.42 3.30 -9.17
C ARG A 10 -17.63 4.76 -8.77
N LEU A 11 -16.96 5.66 -9.49
CA LEU A 11 -17.10 7.11 -9.31
C LEU A 11 -17.28 7.79 -10.67
N PRO A 12 -18.04 8.90 -10.75
CA PRO A 12 -18.36 9.57 -12.01
C PRO A 12 -17.12 10.10 -12.74
N TRP A 13 -16.09 10.52 -12.01
CA TRP A 13 -14.91 11.18 -12.57
C TRP A 13 -13.70 10.27 -12.79
N VAL A 14 -13.78 9.00 -12.34
CA VAL A 14 -12.70 8.02 -12.54
C VAL A 14 -12.72 7.56 -14.00
N SER A 15 -11.56 7.55 -14.64
CA SER A 15 -11.40 7.08 -16.02
C SER A 15 -11.68 5.58 -16.16
N ASN A 16 -11.95 5.14 -17.39
CA ASN A 16 -12.14 3.73 -17.71
C ASN A 16 -10.93 2.88 -17.32
N GLU A 17 -9.74 3.38 -17.61
CA GLU A 17 -8.46 2.96 -17.06
C GLU A 17 -7.81 4.23 -16.53
N HIS A 18 -7.42 4.25 -15.25
CA HIS A 18 -7.08 5.51 -14.58
C HIS A 18 -5.60 5.58 -14.19
N CYS A 19 -5.10 4.53 -13.56
CA CYS A 19 -3.69 4.29 -13.37
C CYS A 19 -3.44 2.79 -13.33
N LYS A 20 -2.18 2.42 -13.42
CA LYS A 20 -1.72 1.04 -13.38
C LYS A 20 -0.52 0.94 -12.45
N ILE A 21 -0.45 -0.17 -11.71
CA ILE A 21 0.74 -0.55 -10.96
C ILE A 21 1.26 -1.83 -11.59
N GLU A 22 2.52 -1.84 -11.98
CA GLU A 22 3.20 -3.02 -12.55
C GLU A 22 4.50 -3.31 -11.83
N ILE A 23 4.94 -4.56 -11.84
CA ILE A 23 6.27 -4.92 -11.37
C ILE A 23 7.24 -4.83 -12.54
N ASN A 24 8.26 -3.98 -12.44
CA ASN A 24 9.28 -3.85 -13.47
C ASN A 24 10.32 -4.99 -13.42
N GLU A 25 11.27 -4.98 -14.34
CA GLU A 25 12.37 -5.96 -14.41
C GLU A 25 13.22 -6.00 -13.12
N ASN A 26 13.31 -4.87 -12.40
CA ASN A 26 14.02 -4.74 -11.12
C ASN A 26 13.21 -5.23 -9.91
N LYS A 27 12.01 -5.78 -10.12
CA LYS A 27 11.06 -6.22 -9.07
C LYS A 27 10.51 -5.07 -8.22
N GLU A 28 10.47 -3.86 -8.76
CA GLU A 28 9.87 -2.69 -8.11
C GLU A 28 8.45 -2.48 -8.63
N ALA A 29 7.54 -2.07 -7.75
CA ALA A 29 6.21 -1.64 -8.15
C ALA A 29 6.30 -0.23 -8.76
N VAL A 30 5.87 -0.07 -10.00
CA VAL A 30 5.89 1.19 -10.74
C VAL A 30 4.46 1.64 -11.00
N LEU A 31 4.16 2.87 -10.61
CA LEU A 31 2.88 3.53 -10.85
C LEU A 31 2.92 4.34 -12.14
N THR A 32 1.94 4.11 -13.02
CA THR A 32 1.74 4.86 -14.25
C THR A 32 0.35 5.51 -14.24
N ASN A 33 0.28 6.82 -14.50
CA ASN A 33 -0.98 7.52 -14.72
C ASN A 33 -1.47 7.29 -16.15
N LEU A 34 -2.74 6.92 -16.31
CA LEU A 34 -3.40 6.73 -17.61
C LEU A 34 -4.51 7.76 -17.86
N SER A 35 -4.89 8.53 -16.83
CA SER A 35 -5.92 9.56 -16.95
C SER A 35 -5.35 10.86 -17.52
N THR A 36 -6.03 11.42 -18.52
CA THR A 36 -5.72 12.73 -19.09
C THR A 36 -6.57 13.87 -18.51
N VAL A 37 -7.61 13.54 -17.72
CA VAL A 37 -8.59 14.53 -17.21
C VAL A 37 -8.33 14.83 -15.73
N ASN A 38 -8.17 13.78 -14.91
CA ASN A 38 -7.91 13.91 -13.49
C ASN A 38 -6.71 13.01 -13.17
N PRO A 39 -5.47 13.53 -13.18
CA PRO A 39 -4.30 12.69 -12.98
C PRO A 39 -4.27 12.10 -11.57
N THR A 40 -3.75 10.88 -11.45
CA THR A 40 -3.41 10.30 -10.15
C THR A 40 -2.34 11.15 -9.48
N GLN A 41 -2.51 11.39 -8.18
CA GLN A 41 -1.50 12.05 -7.35
C GLN A 41 -0.75 11.01 -6.52
N LEU A 42 0.56 11.16 -6.41
CA LEU A 42 1.40 10.41 -5.50
C LEU A 42 1.85 11.34 -4.38
N ASN A 43 1.50 11.03 -3.15
CA ASN A 43 1.77 11.84 -1.96
C ASN A 43 1.30 13.32 -2.13
N GLY A 44 0.16 13.51 -2.79
CA GLY A 44 -0.42 14.84 -3.07
C GLY A 44 0.17 15.58 -4.26
N VAL A 45 1.08 14.96 -5.03
CA VAL A 45 1.75 15.57 -6.18
C VAL A 45 1.43 14.81 -7.46
N CYS A 46 1.09 15.53 -8.53
CA CYS A 46 0.91 14.95 -9.87
C CYS A 46 2.26 14.54 -10.45
N PHE A 47 2.28 13.47 -11.25
CA PHE A 47 3.47 12.98 -11.93
C PHE A 47 3.13 12.66 -13.39
N GLU A 48 4.10 12.89 -14.28
CA GLU A 48 3.91 12.66 -15.72
C GLU A 48 4.53 11.34 -16.18
N GLN A 49 5.71 11.01 -15.67
CA GLN A 49 6.43 9.79 -15.99
C GLN A 49 6.12 8.68 -14.98
N PRO A 50 6.21 7.39 -15.36
CA PRO A 50 6.07 6.29 -14.41
C PRO A 50 7.01 6.43 -13.21
N VAL A 51 6.50 6.20 -11.99
CA VAL A 51 7.25 6.40 -10.73
C VAL A 51 7.31 5.11 -9.92
N PRO A 52 8.48 4.69 -9.41
CA PRO A 52 8.58 3.57 -8.48
C PRO A 52 7.94 3.91 -7.12
N LEU A 53 7.10 3.01 -6.62
CA LEU A 53 6.41 3.12 -5.34
C LEU A 53 7.25 2.59 -4.18
N LYS A 54 7.14 3.24 -3.03
CA LYS A 54 7.78 2.86 -1.76
C LYS A 54 6.73 2.54 -0.71
N HIS A 55 7.08 1.71 0.27
CA HIS A 55 6.18 1.42 1.38
C HIS A 55 5.76 2.71 2.09
N GLY A 56 4.45 2.87 2.27
CA GLY A 56 3.85 4.05 2.89
C GLY A 56 3.40 5.11 1.90
N ASP A 57 3.76 5.02 0.62
CA ASP A 57 3.30 5.98 -0.40
C ASP A 57 1.77 5.98 -0.50
N VAL A 58 1.21 7.17 -0.70
CA VAL A 58 -0.23 7.38 -0.82
C VAL A 58 -0.57 7.78 -2.24
N LEU A 59 -1.37 6.96 -2.92
CA LEU A 59 -1.92 7.24 -4.22
C LEU A 59 -3.32 7.84 -4.04
N THR A 60 -3.55 9.02 -4.59
CA THR A 60 -4.87 9.65 -4.57
C THR A 60 -5.46 9.66 -5.97
N ILE A 61 -6.62 9.03 -6.11
CA ILE A 61 -7.46 8.97 -7.30
C ILE A 61 -8.73 9.75 -6.97
N ILE A 62 -8.77 11.03 -7.39
CA ILE A 62 -9.87 11.97 -7.13
C ILE A 62 -10.13 12.12 -5.62
N ASP A 63 -11.14 11.46 -5.07
CA ASP A 63 -11.56 11.56 -3.66
C ASP A 63 -11.16 10.33 -2.84
N ARG A 64 -10.43 9.38 -3.43
CA ARG A 64 -9.99 8.16 -2.77
C ARG A 64 -8.48 8.09 -2.69
N SER A 65 -7.99 7.81 -1.49
CA SER A 65 -6.58 7.61 -1.23
C SER A 65 -6.31 6.16 -0.85
N PHE A 66 -5.24 5.60 -1.40
CA PHE A 66 -4.78 4.23 -1.19
C PHE A 66 -3.34 4.28 -0.73
N ARG A 67 -3.02 3.58 0.35
CA ARG A 67 -1.64 3.44 0.81
C ARG A 67 -1.02 2.18 0.21
N PHE A 68 0.13 2.33 -0.43
CA PHE A 68 0.91 1.22 -0.92
C PHE A 68 1.73 0.61 0.21
N GLU A 69 1.51 -0.67 0.49
CA GLU A 69 2.24 -1.41 1.52
C GLU A 69 2.70 -2.75 0.97
N TYR A 70 3.98 -3.08 1.20
CA TYR A 70 4.48 -4.45 1.14
C TYR A 70 4.75 -4.96 2.56
N PRO A 71 4.71 -6.30 2.78
CA PRO A 71 4.98 -6.89 4.07
C PRO A 71 6.38 -6.47 4.55
N LEU A 72 6.45 -5.79 5.70
CA LEU A 72 7.72 -5.68 6.42
C LEU A 72 8.10 -7.09 6.84
N GLN A 73 9.29 -7.55 6.46
CA GLN A 73 9.79 -8.86 6.87
C GLN A 73 9.58 -8.97 8.38
N SER A 74 8.70 -9.86 8.80
CA SER A 74 8.42 -10.08 10.21
C SER A 74 9.71 -10.59 10.84
N THR A 75 10.44 -9.73 11.55
CA THR A 75 11.52 -10.20 12.41
C THR A 75 10.95 -11.31 13.29
N PRO A 76 11.58 -12.49 13.40
CA PRO A 76 11.05 -13.58 14.19
C PRO A 76 10.72 -13.06 15.59
N LYS A 77 9.44 -13.11 15.98
CA LYS A 77 9.02 -12.71 17.33
C LYS A 77 9.78 -13.57 18.34
N LYS A 78 10.79 -13.01 19.01
CA LYS A 78 11.48 -13.65 20.13
C LYS A 78 10.41 -13.93 21.18
N ARG A 79 9.97 -15.20 21.31
CA ARG A 79 9.03 -15.63 22.35
C ARG A 79 9.66 -15.21 23.68
N ARG A 80 9.09 -14.21 24.36
CA ARG A 80 9.46 -13.93 25.76
C ARG A 80 9.07 -15.20 26.53
N SER A 81 10.06 -16.00 26.90
CA SER A 81 9.90 -17.06 27.88
C SER A 81 9.41 -16.40 29.17
N ARG A 82 8.16 -16.66 29.54
CA ARG A 82 7.70 -16.40 30.91
C ARG A 82 8.47 -17.39 31.79
N SER A 83 9.48 -16.91 32.50
CA SER A 83 10.06 -17.64 33.62
C SER A 83 8.98 -17.80 34.68
N PRO A 84 8.71 -19.00 35.22
CA PRO A 84 7.89 -19.14 36.42
C PRO A 84 8.61 -18.42 37.56
N LYS A 85 7.95 -17.45 38.19
CA LYS A 85 8.41 -16.95 39.48
C LYS A 85 8.02 -17.98 40.53
N ASP A 86 9.04 -18.64 41.06
CA ASP A 86 9.03 -19.30 42.35
C ASP A 86 8.68 -18.24 43.41
N GLU A 87 7.53 -18.36 44.06
CA GLU A 87 7.23 -17.58 45.26
C GLU A 87 6.73 -18.53 46.35
N THR A 88 7.67 -18.78 47.25
CA THR A 88 7.64 -19.54 48.48
C THR A 88 6.62 -19.02 49.51
N LEU A 89 5.98 -19.97 50.20
CA LEU A 89 5.62 -20.00 51.63
C LEU A 89 5.42 -18.65 52.37
N GLN A 90 4.21 -18.41 52.89
CA GLN A 90 4.03 -17.94 54.27
C GLN A 90 2.80 -18.57 54.95
N VAL A 91 3.09 -19.01 56.18
CA VAL A 91 2.23 -19.54 57.25
C VAL A 91 1.29 -18.45 57.78
N ILE A 92 0.05 -18.83 58.13
CA ILE A 92 -0.59 -18.71 59.46
C ILE A 92 -1.78 -19.68 59.48
#